data_AF-A0A9X4EDZ4-F1
#
_entry.id   AF-A0A9X4EDZ4-F1
#
_cell.length_a   1.000
_cell.length_b   1.000
_cell.length_c   1.000
_cell.angle_alpha   90.00
_cell.angle_beta   90.00
_cell.angle_gamma   90.00
#
_symmetry.space_group_name_H-M   'P 1'
#
loop_
_entity.id
_entity.type
_entity.pdbx_description
1 polymer ?
#
loop_
_entity_poly.entity_id
_entity_poly.type
_entity_poly.pdbx_seq_one_letter_code
_entity_poly.pdbx_strand_id
1 'polypeptide(L)'
;MQQRMAYRALLARLLRTDGPVGGPPMAEAMLMGYHRFVVEGGAEGRRVALDGVLALLPSGAARLAYLAGLARSDVGAKDGPVIAARAMDVITGAGTLNDLVDGTLPLKPKMEAVAALYRLVTGGPSLAGGVAERVAGRLDDLVAAYIVQNRVIERLDDPAASLRVRAMRLVQFAAADVLASPKARRIVRDQVVAHLRQPNFDAKLVEGVATEAERAAVLRTFHDLLQQARFVE
;
A
#
# COMPACT_ATOMS: atom_id res chain seq x y z
N MET A 1 18.91 -21.42 -18.58
CA MET A 1 17.49 -21.02 -18.47
C MET A 1 16.83 -21.53 -17.18
N GLN A 2 16.92 -22.83 -16.87
CA GLN A 2 16.35 -23.45 -15.66
C GLN A 2 16.77 -22.80 -14.32
N GLN A 3 18.05 -22.45 -14.16
CA GLN A 3 18.56 -21.79 -12.94
C GLN A 3 17.94 -20.40 -12.71
N ARG A 4 17.73 -19.61 -13.77
CA ARG A 4 17.07 -18.29 -13.65
C ARG A 4 15.59 -18.42 -13.30
N MET A 5 14.91 -19.46 -13.81
CA MET A 5 13.52 -19.75 -13.44
C MET A 5 13.39 -20.18 -11.98
N ALA A 6 14.27 -21.07 -11.52
CA ALA A 6 14.32 -21.49 -10.12
C ALA A 6 14.61 -20.31 -9.19
N TYR A 7 15.55 -19.44 -9.58
CA TYR A 7 15.87 -18.24 -8.84
C TYR A 7 14.69 -17.25 -8.80
N ARG A 8 13.97 -17.04 -9.91
CA ARG A 8 12.73 -16.25 -9.93
C ARG A 8 11.68 -16.80 -8.95
N ALA A 9 11.49 -18.12 -8.93
CA ALA A 9 10.55 -18.76 -8.00
C ALA A 9 10.97 -18.56 -6.55
N LEU A 10 12.28 -18.56 -6.27
CA LEU A 10 12.82 -18.25 -4.95
C LEU A 10 12.55 -16.78 -4.56
N LEU A 11 12.83 -15.82 -5.45
CA LEU A 11 12.55 -14.39 -5.19
C LEU A 11 11.10 -14.14 -4.79
N ALA A 12 10.16 -14.80 -5.47
CA ALA A 12 8.74 -14.67 -5.18
C ALA A 12 8.35 -15.16 -3.77
N ARG A 13 9.15 -16.05 -3.15
CA ARG A 13 8.94 -16.54 -1.78
C ARG A 13 9.66 -15.69 -0.73
N LEU A 14 10.71 -14.99 -1.13
CA LEU A 14 11.53 -14.16 -0.25
C LEU A 14 11.04 -12.71 -0.15
N LEU A 15 10.01 -12.34 -0.91
CA LEU A 15 9.49 -10.99 -0.94
C LEU A 15 8.00 -10.97 -0.57
N ARG A 16 7.66 -10.13 0.40
CA ARG A 16 6.29 -9.86 0.85
C ARG A 16 5.93 -8.41 0.54
N THR A 17 4.66 -8.05 0.75
CA THR A 17 4.16 -6.68 0.55
C THR A 17 4.80 -5.67 1.50
N ASP A 18 5.27 -6.12 2.66
CA ASP A 18 6.00 -5.36 3.68
C ASP A 18 7.53 -5.44 3.54
N GLY A 19 8.03 -6.06 2.47
CA GLY A 19 9.46 -6.11 2.13
C GLY A 19 10.05 -7.52 2.12
N PRO A 20 11.39 -7.63 2.03
CA PRO A 20 12.09 -8.91 2.01
C PRO A 20 11.94 -9.69 3.34
N VAL A 21 11.75 -11.00 3.26
CA VAL A 21 11.65 -11.90 4.41
C VAL A 21 12.98 -11.91 5.16
N GLY A 22 12.98 -11.49 6.43
CA GLY A 22 14.23 -11.34 7.19
C GLY A 22 14.92 -9.98 7.00
N GLY A 23 14.26 -9.03 6.32
CA GLY A 23 14.67 -7.63 6.29
C GLY A 23 15.83 -7.32 5.32
N PRO A 24 16.58 -6.22 5.57
CA PRO A 24 17.62 -5.75 4.67
C PRO A 24 18.70 -6.77 4.30
N PRO A 25 19.20 -7.64 5.21
CA PRO A 25 20.16 -8.68 4.85
C PRO A 25 19.64 -9.67 3.79
N MET A 26 18.33 -9.95 3.78
CA MET A 26 17.74 -10.79 2.73
C MET A 26 17.73 -10.07 1.38
N ALA A 27 17.47 -8.76 1.36
CA ALA A 27 17.53 -7.97 0.13
C ALA A 27 18.91 -8.05 -0.53
N GLU A 28 19.96 -8.01 0.28
CA GLU A 28 21.35 -8.21 -0.17
C GLU A 28 21.60 -9.63 -0.64
N ALA A 29 21.16 -10.63 0.11
CA ALA A 29 21.32 -12.03 -0.27
C ALA A 29 20.65 -12.31 -1.62
N MET A 30 19.48 -11.69 -1.88
CA MET A 30 18.85 -11.71 -3.20
C MET A 30 19.81 -11.08 -4.23
N LEU A 31 20.27 -9.85 -4.05
CA LEU A 31 21.20 -9.19 -4.99
C LEU A 31 22.44 -10.04 -5.31
N MET A 32 23.13 -10.52 -4.26
CA MET A 32 24.33 -11.36 -4.36
C MET A 32 24.03 -12.70 -5.04
N GLY A 33 22.84 -13.27 -4.79
CA GLY A 33 22.39 -14.48 -5.46
C GLY A 33 22.28 -14.30 -6.97
N TYR A 34 21.77 -13.15 -7.44
CA TYR A 34 21.72 -12.85 -8.87
C TYR A 34 23.09 -12.55 -9.46
N HIS A 35 24.00 -11.94 -8.68
CA HIS A 35 25.35 -11.60 -9.13
C HIS A 35 26.13 -12.80 -9.69
N ARG A 36 25.78 -14.04 -9.30
CA ARG A 36 26.35 -15.28 -9.86
C ARG A 36 26.09 -15.45 -11.37
N PHE A 37 25.12 -14.74 -11.93
CA PHE A 37 24.80 -14.74 -13.36
C PHE A 37 25.42 -13.56 -14.13
N VAL A 38 26.19 -12.71 -13.45
CA VAL A 38 26.78 -11.48 -13.99
C VAL A 38 28.29 -11.69 -14.18
N VAL A 39 28.82 -11.26 -15.33
CA VAL A 39 30.24 -11.44 -15.68
C VAL A 39 31.06 -10.26 -15.15
N GLU A 40 30.45 -9.08 -15.12
CA GLU A 40 31.02 -7.84 -14.64
C GLU A 40 31.24 -7.89 -13.12
N GLY A 41 32.38 -7.35 -12.68
CA GLY A 41 32.70 -7.17 -11.27
C GLY A 41 32.42 -5.75 -10.77
N GLY A 42 32.67 -5.53 -9.48
CA GLY A 42 32.68 -4.18 -8.89
C GLY A 42 31.31 -3.49 -8.91
N ALA A 43 31.31 -2.18 -9.11
CA ALA A 43 30.10 -1.36 -9.10
C ALA A 43 29.17 -1.67 -10.29
N GLU A 44 29.74 -1.92 -11.46
CA GLU A 44 28.95 -2.24 -12.66
C GLU A 44 28.27 -3.60 -12.53
N GLY A 45 28.98 -4.61 -12.01
CA GLY A 45 28.38 -5.92 -11.70
C GLY A 45 27.19 -5.83 -10.75
N ARG A 46 27.27 -4.98 -9.71
CA ARG A 46 26.15 -4.72 -8.79
C ARG A 46 24.98 -4.02 -9.48
N ARG A 47 25.25 -3.06 -10.36
CA ARG A 47 24.21 -2.36 -11.13
C ARG A 47 23.46 -3.33 -12.06
N VAL A 48 24.19 -4.16 -12.79
CA VAL A 48 23.62 -5.20 -13.66
C VAL A 48 22.84 -6.23 -12.85
N ALA A 49 23.35 -6.65 -11.69
CA ALA A 49 22.64 -7.56 -10.81
C ALA A 49 21.34 -6.98 -10.27
N LEU A 50 21.34 -5.69 -9.88
CA LEU A 50 20.16 -4.98 -9.42
C LEU A 50 19.08 -4.96 -10.51
N ASP A 51 19.45 -4.52 -11.71
CA ASP A 51 18.55 -4.48 -12.87
C ASP A 51 18.00 -5.89 -13.19
N GLY A 52 18.85 -6.90 -13.06
CA GLY A 52 18.49 -8.30 -13.22
C GLY A 52 17.47 -8.82 -12.20
N VAL A 53 17.61 -8.49 -10.91
CA VAL A 53 16.62 -8.82 -9.87
C VAL A 53 15.30 -8.11 -10.16
N LEU A 54 15.33 -6.82 -10.47
CA LEU A 54 14.13 -6.01 -10.76
C LEU A 54 13.34 -6.56 -11.94
N ALA A 55 14.03 -7.05 -12.98
CA ALA A 55 13.42 -7.68 -14.15
C ALA A 55 12.69 -9.00 -13.84
N LEU A 56 13.11 -9.71 -12.78
CA LEU A 56 12.47 -10.96 -12.35
C LEU A 56 11.26 -10.74 -11.44
N LEU A 57 11.15 -9.57 -10.80
CA LEU A 57 10.05 -9.24 -9.90
C LEU A 57 8.77 -8.94 -10.70
N PRO A 58 7.62 -9.48 -10.26
CA PRO A 58 6.40 -9.53 -11.08
C PRO A 58 5.66 -8.20 -11.20
N SER A 59 5.84 -7.27 -10.26
CA SER A 59 5.06 -6.05 -10.19
C SER A 59 5.88 -4.84 -9.73
N GLY A 60 5.39 -3.64 -10.01
CA GLY A 60 6.01 -2.41 -9.51
C GLY A 60 6.08 -2.34 -7.98
N ALA A 61 5.04 -2.82 -7.28
CA ALA A 61 5.03 -2.89 -5.83
C ALA A 61 6.10 -3.84 -5.28
N ALA A 62 6.31 -4.99 -5.91
CA ALA A 62 7.38 -5.92 -5.54
C ALA A 62 8.76 -5.26 -5.73
N ARG A 63 8.97 -4.57 -6.86
CA ARG A 63 10.21 -3.84 -7.13
C ARG A 63 10.47 -2.75 -6.08
N LEU A 64 9.47 -1.94 -5.75
CA LEU A 64 9.59 -0.89 -4.73
C LEU A 64 9.83 -1.48 -3.34
N ALA A 65 9.14 -2.56 -2.96
CA ALA A 65 9.34 -3.22 -1.67
C ALA A 65 10.77 -3.79 -1.54
N TYR A 66 11.28 -4.39 -2.61
CA TYR A 66 12.66 -4.87 -2.67
C TYR A 66 13.67 -3.70 -2.54
N LEU A 67 13.50 -2.63 -3.33
CA LEU A 67 14.39 -1.46 -3.32
C LEU A 67 14.40 -0.76 -1.96
N ALA A 68 13.23 -0.58 -1.33
CA ALA A 68 13.13 -0.01 0.01
C ALA A 68 13.80 -0.89 1.09
N GLY A 69 13.72 -2.21 0.93
CA GLY A 69 14.47 -3.15 1.80
C GLY A 69 15.97 -3.08 1.57
N LEU A 70 16.41 -3.04 0.31
CA LEU A 70 17.83 -3.00 -0.07
C LEU A 70 18.50 -1.69 0.32
N ALA A 71 17.83 -0.55 0.20
CA ALA A 71 18.46 0.72 0.57
C ALA A 71 18.64 0.89 2.10
N ARG A 72 18.06 0.00 2.91
CA ARG A 72 18.31 -0.10 4.36
C ARG A 72 19.46 -1.05 4.73
N SER A 73 20.16 -1.58 3.74
CA SER A 73 21.24 -2.55 3.92
C SER A 73 22.62 -1.89 3.76
N ASP A 74 23.70 -2.64 3.96
CA ASP A 74 25.08 -2.18 3.75
C ASP A 74 25.35 -1.81 2.28
N VAL A 75 24.75 -2.55 1.34
CA VAL A 75 24.69 -2.17 -0.08
C VAL A 75 23.97 -0.84 -0.25
N GLY A 76 22.85 -0.64 0.46
CA GLY A 76 22.13 0.62 0.52
C GLY A 76 22.98 1.82 0.92
N ALA A 77 23.87 1.64 1.90
CA ALA A 77 24.78 2.68 2.35
C ALA A 77 25.80 3.10 1.27
N LYS A 78 26.16 2.18 0.36
CA LYS A 78 27.17 2.40 -0.69
C LYS A 78 26.56 2.87 -2.01
N ASP A 79 25.50 2.18 -2.45
CA ASP A 79 24.89 2.34 -3.77
C ASP A 79 23.51 3.04 -3.68
N GLY A 80 23.21 3.70 -2.55
CA GLY A 80 21.94 4.36 -2.26
C GLY A 80 21.39 5.25 -3.38
N PRO A 81 22.20 6.12 -4.02
CA PRO A 81 21.73 6.93 -5.16
C PRO A 81 21.22 6.11 -6.34
N VAL A 82 21.85 4.97 -6.64
CA VAL A 82 21.44 4.08 -7.75
C VAL A 82 20.13 3.38 -7.39
N ILE A 83 20.00 2.89 -6.15
CA ILE A 83 18.76 2.26 -5.67
C ILE A 83 17.61 3.27 -5.68
N ALA A 84 17.86 4.50 -5.24
CA ALA A 84 16.88 5.57 -5.24
C ALA A 84 16.45 5.98 -6.66
N ALA A 85 17.39 6.06 -7.61
CA ALA A 85 17.08 6.29 -9.02
C ALA A 85 16.17 5.19 -9.59
N ARG A 86 16.44 3.91 -9.30
CA ARG A 86 15.58 2.80 -9.72
C ARG A 86 14.19 2.84 -9.08
N ALA A 87 14.09 3.25 -7.82
CA ALA A 87 12.79 3.42 -7.18
C ALA A 87 11.98 4.54 -7.85
N MET A 88 12.65 5.63 -8.24
CA MET A 88 12.03 6.69 -9.05
C MET A 88 11.57 6.15 -10.41
N ASP A 89 12.41 5.44 -11.15
CA ASP A 89 12.06 4.87 -12.45
C ASP A 89 10.79 4.00 -12.37
N VAL A 90 10.70 3.15 -11.35
CA VAL A 90 9.53 2.28 -11.13
C VAL A 90 8.27 3.09 -10.86
N ILE A 91 8.33 4.09 -9.97
CA ILE A 91 7.14 4.86 -9.60
C ILE A 91 6.70 5.85 -10.69
N THR A 92 7.64 6.40 -11.48
CA THR A 92 7.33 7.27 -12.61
C THR A 92 6.80 6.49 -13.81
N GLY A 93 7.23 5.25 -13.97
CA GLY A 93 6.70 4.34 -15.00
C GLY A 93 5.28 3.86 -14.72
N ALA A 94 4.77 3.99 -13.49
CA ALA A 94 3.42 3.62 -13.13
C ALA A 94 2.41 4.73 -13.48
N GLY A 95 1.56 4.46 -14.48
CA GLY A 95 0.47 5.36 -14.88
C GLY A 95 -0.74 5.24 -13.96
N THR A 96 -1.01 4.03 -13.48
CA THR A 96 -2.15 3.68 -12.64
C THR A 96 -1.72 2.80 -11.47
N LEU A 97 -2.59 2.65 -10.47
CA LEU A 97 -2.34 1.75 -9.35
C LEU A 97 -2.21 0.28 -9.79
N ASN A 98 -2.87 -0.10 -10.88
CA ASN A 98 -2.83 -1.46 -11.42
C ASN A 98 -1.48 -1.83 -12.07
N ASP A 99 -0.64 -0.83 -12.37
CA ASP A 99 0.73 -1.07 -12.85
C ASP A 99 1.67 -1.45 -11.70
N LEU A 100 1.31 -1.09 -10.47
CA LEU A 100 2.06 -1.42 -9.27
C LEU A 100 1.58 -2.71 -8.62
N VAL A 101 0.27 -2.90 -8.54
CA VAL A 101 -0.37 -4.03 -7.85
C VAL A 101 -1.35 -4.70 -8.80
N ASP A 102 -1.43 -6.02 -8.75
CA ASP A 102 -2.29 -6.82 -9.64
C ASP A 102 -3.71 -6.25 -9.77
N GLY A 103 -4.09 -5.98 -11.02
CA GLY A 103 -5.38 -5.44 -11.43
C GLY A 103 -6.57 -6.28 -10.94
N THR A 104 -6.39 -7.60 -10.87
CA THR A 104 -7.43 -8.59 -10.54
C THR A 104 -7.73 -8.71 -9.05
N LEU A 105 -6.88 -8.14 -8.19
CA LEU A 105 -7.10 -8.20 -6.74
C LEU A 105 -8.38 -7.44 -6.34
N PRO A 106 -9.19 -8.02 -5.44
CA PRO A 106 -10.29 -7.30 -4.81
C PRO A 106 -9.81 -6.04 -4.08
N LEU A 107 -10.73 -5.09 -3.85
CA LEU A 107 -10.40 -3.78 -3.30
C LEU A 107 -9.60 -3.85 -1.99
N LYS A 108 -10.07 -4.64 -1.01
CA LYS A 108 -9.43 -4.75 0.32
C LYS A 108 -7.96 -5.22 0.23
N PRO A 109 -7.64 -6.41 -0.32
CA PRO A 109 -6.25 -6.86 -0.42
C PRO A 109 -5.38 -5.94 -1.28
N LYS A 110 -5.96 -5.28 -2.30
CA LYS A 110 -5.25 -4.27 -3.09
C LYS A 110 -4.84 -3.07 -2.24
N MET A 111 -5.77 -2.52 -1.46
CA MET A 111 -5.49 -1.39 -0.56
C MET A 111 -4.50 -1.78 0.55
N GLU A 112 -4.62 -2.98 1.13
CA GLU A 112 -3.67 -3.52 2.12
C GLU A 112 -2.25 -3.60 1.56
N ALA A 113 -2.08 -4.11 0.34
CA ALA A 113 -0.77 -4.21 -0.31
C ALA A 113 -0.12 -2.83 -0.52
N VAL A 114 -0.91 -1.84 -0.95
CA VAL A 114 -0.41 -0.48 -1.18
C VAL A 114 -0.14 0.23 0.14
N ALA A 115 -0.97 0.01 1.17
CA ALA A 115 -0.75 0.56 2.50
C ALA A 115 0.54 0.01 3.14
N ALA A 116 0.79 -1.30 3.00
CA ALA A 116 2.03 -1.92 3.44
C ALA A 116 3.25 -1.31 2.70
N LEU A 117 3.15 -1.14 1.39
CA LEU A 117 4.20 -0.51 0.60
C LEU A 117 4.45 0.94 1.01
N TYR A 118 3.39 1.74 1.18
CA TYR A 118 3.49 3.13 1.63
C TYR A 118 4.22 3.21 2.98
N ARG A 119 3.80 2.40 3.96
CA ARG A 119 4.44 2.33 5.28
C ARG A 119 5.91 1.87 5.19
N LEU A 120 6.22 0.93 4.30
CA LEU A 120 7.59 0.49 4.08
C LEU A 120 8.46 1.63 3.53
N VAL A 121 7.94 2.42 2.58
CA VAL A 121 8.67 3.57 2.02
C VAL A 121 8.83 4.68 3.06
N THR A 122 7.79 5.02 3.81
CA THR A 122 7.81 6.16 4.75
C THR A 122 8.35 5.82 6.15
N GLY A 123 8.40 4.55 6.52
CA GLY A 123 8.67 4.09 7.89
C GLY A 123 10.13 4.14 8.34
N GLY A 124 11.02 4.83 7.62
CA GLY A 124 12.43 4.97 7.97
C GLY A 124 13.28 5.48 6.80
N PRO A 125 14.60 5.66 6.99
CA PRO A 125 15.53 6.04 5.93
C PRO A 125 15.63 4.90 4.91
N SER A 126 14.68 4.85 3.99
CA SER A 126 14.52 3.76 3.04
C SER A 126 15.10 4.08 1.68
N LEU A 127 15.16 5.36 1.27
CA LEU A 127 15.66 5.80 -0.04
C LEU A 127 16.35 7.16 0.11
N ALA A 128 17.52 7.33 -0.50
CA ALA A 128 18.33 8.53 -0.39
C ALA A 128 17.73 9.75 -1.13
N GLY A 129 18.15 10.96 -0.75
CA GLY A 129 17.92 12.18 -1.55
C GLY A 129 16.46 12.61 -1.69
N GLY A 130 15.65 12.45 -0.64
CA GLY A 130 14.23 12.82 -0.67
C GLY A 130 13.38 11.98 -1.63
N VAL A 131 13.88 10.81 -2.04
CA VAL A 131 13.17 9.92 -2.97
C VAL A 131 12.03 9.21 -2.27
N ALA A 132 12.17 8.87 -0.99
CA ALA A 132 11.11 8.22 -0.21
C ALA A 132 9.83 9.08 -0.21
N GLU A 133 9.95 10.39 0.02
CA GLU A 133 8.84 11.34 0.02
C GLU A 133 8.19 11.47 -1.36
N ARG A 134 9.00 11.48 -2.42
CA ARG A 134 8.49 11.55 -3.81
C ARG A 134 7.76 10.27 -4.21
N VAL A 135 8.31 9.10 -3.86
CA VAL A 135 7.65 7.81 -4.08
C VAL A 135 6.35 7.74 -3.28
N ALA A 136 6.38 8.13 -2.01
CA ALA A 136 5.19 8.16 -1.15
C ALA A 136 4.11 9.12 -1.69
N GLY A 137 4.49 10.33 -2.10
CA GLY A 137 3.56 11.30 -2.70
C GLY A 137 2.92 10.77 -3.98
N ARG A 138 3.69 10.11 -4.84
CA ARG A 138 3.16 9.52 -6.07
C ARG A 138 2.28 8.29 -5.79
N LEU A 139 2.63 7.45 -4.82
CA LEU A 139 1.76 6.36 -4.36
C LEU A 139 0.42 6.89 -3.86
N ASP A 140 0.46 7.95 -3.06
CA ASP A 140 -0.72 8.62 -2.54
C ASP A 140 -1.63 9.15 -3.68
N ASP A 141 -1.05 9.80 -4.70
CA ASP A 141 -1.77 10.23 -5.90
C ASP A 141 -2.45 9.07 -6.64
N LEU A 142 -1.73 7.97 -6.84
CA LEU A 142 -2.24 6.79 -7.55
C LEU A 142 -3.40 6.14 -6.80
N VAL A 143 -3.33 6.07 -5.46
CA VAL A 143 -4.42 5.53 -4.64
C VAL A 143 -5.64 6.46 -4.69
N ALA A 144 -5.45 7.76 -4.53
CA ALA A 144 -6.54 8.72 -4.59
C ALA A 144 -7.23 8.69 -5.96
N ALA A 145 -6.45 8.69 -7.05
CA ALA A 145 -6.97 8.55 -8.41
C ALA A 145 -7.75 7.24 -8.58
N TYR A 146 -7.23 6.12 -8.07
CA TYR A 146 -7.91 4.82 -8.15
C TYR A 146 -9.26 4.83 -7.44
N ILE A 147 -9.35 5.40 -6.23
CA ILE A 147 -10.59 5.52 -5.46
C ILE A 147 -11.66 6.27 -6.24
N VAL A 148 -11.29 7.39 -6.86
CA VAL A 148 -12.19 8.24 -7.65
C VAL A 148 -12.59 7.54 -8.95
N GLN A 149 -11.62 7.07 -9.75
CA GLN A 149 -11.88 6.46 -11.05
C GLN A 149 -12.74 5.19 -10.95
N ASN A 150 -12.55 4.39 -9.89
CA ASN A 150 -13.30 3.16 -9.66
C ASN A 150 -14.56 3.38 -8.80
N ARG A 151 -14.95 4.63 -8.57
CA ARG A 151 -16.14 5.03 -7.81
C ARG A 151 -16.28 4.25 -6.50
N VAL A 152 -15.16 4.13 -5.78
CA VAL A 152 -15.08 3.27 -4.60
C VAL A 152 -16.01 3.78 -3.51
N ILE A 153 -16.03 5.11 -3.31
CA ILE A 153 -16.88 5.74 -2.29
C ILE A 153 -18.35 5.57 -2.64
N GLU A 154 -18.73 5.79 -3.90
CA GLU A 154 -20.13 5.68 -4.32
C GLU A 154 -20.66 4.25 -4.24
N ARG A 155 -19.80 3.24 -4.42
CA ARG A 155 -20.17 1.84 -4.20
C ARG A 155 -20.30 1.49 -2.72
N LEU A 156 -19.50 2.11 -1.85
CA LEU A 156 -19.61 1.93 -0.40
C LEU A 156 -20.84 2.67 0.15
N ASP A 157 -21.16 3.84 -0.41
CA ASP A 157 -22.28 4.71 -0.06
C ASP A 157 -23.46 4.59 -1.05
N ASP A 158 -23.80 3.37 -1.45
CA ASP A 158 -24.89 3.09 -2.38
C ASP A 158 -26.25 3.56 -1.82
N PRO A 159 -26.93 4.54 -2.45
CA PRO A 159 -28.22 5.07 -1.97
C PRO A 159 -29.32 4.03 -1.81
N ALA A 160 -29.23 2.87 -2.48
CA ALA A 160 -30.20 1.79 -2.33
C ALA A 160 -30.12 1.09 -0.97
N ALA A 161 -29.00 1.21 -0.25
CA ALA A 161 -28.81 0.66 1.08
C ALA A 161 -29.28 1.64 2.18
N SER A 162 -29.65 1.11 3.35
CA SER A 162 -29.99 1.95 4.51
C SER A 162 -28.80 2.77 4.98
N LEU A 163 -29.06 3.92 5.60
CA LEU A 163 -28.01 4.79 6.15
C LEU A 163 -27.06 4.02 7.07
N ARG A 164 -27.60 3.11 7.91
CA ARG A 164 -26.81 2.22 8.77
C ARG A 164 -25.77 1.44 7.98
N VAL A 165 -26.18 0.77 6.91
CA VAL A 165 -25.29 -0.08 6.12
C VAL A 165 -24.20 0.75 5.45
N ARG A 166 -24.56 1.88 4.86
CA ARG A 166 -23.62 2.77 4.16
C ARG A 166 -22.60 3.38 5.11
N ALA A 167 -23.06 3.98 6.21
CA ALA A 167 -22.19 4.59 7.22
C ALA A 167 -21.25 3.55 7.83
N MET A 168 -21.74 2.35 8.17
CA MET A 168 -20.91 1.27 8.68
C MET A 168 -19.84 0.84 7.66
N ARG A 169 -20.19 0.65 6.38
CA ARG A 169 -19.23 0.27 5.33
C ARG A 169 -18.12 1.29 5.17
N LEU A 170 -18.46 2.58 5.14
CA LEU A 170 -17.48 3.67 5.00
C LEU A 170 -16.51 3.72 6.19
N VAL A 171 -17.02 3.65 7.42
CA VAL A 171 -16.18 3.71 8.62
C VAL A 171 -15.35 2.43 8.77
N GLN A 172 -15.91 1.26 8.48
CA GLN A 172 -15.14 0.00 8.45
C GLN A 172 -14.00 0.06 7.41
N PHE A 173 -14.25 0.61 6.23
CA PHE A 173 -13.23 0.79 5.20
C PHE A 173 -12.10 1.72 5.69
N ALA A 174 -12.45 2.80 6.40
CA ALA A 174 -11.46 3.70 6.99
C ALA A 174 -10.69 3.06 8.17
N ALA A 175 -11.36 2.28 9.01
CA ALA A 175 -10.78 1.67 10.21
C ALA A 175 -9.87 0.47 9.90
N ALA A 176 -9.99 -0.16 8.73
CA ALA A 176 -9.30 -1.41 8.39
C ALA A 176 -7.78 -1.27 8.14
N ASP A 177 -7.14 -0.14 8.47
CA ASP A 177 -5.72 0.18 8.20
C ASP A 177 -5.26 -0.04 6.74
N VAL A 178 -6.23 -0.13 5.82
CA VAL A 178 -6.03 -0.33 4.38
C VAL A 178 -5.71 0.97 3.65
N LEU A 179 -5.91 2.11 4.31
CA LEU A 179 -5.61 3.42 3.77
C LEU A 179 -4.40 3.98 4.52
N ALA A 180 -3.20 3.86 3.97
CA ALA A 180 -2.04 4.59 4.50
C ALA A 180 -1.88 5.98 3.86
N SER A 181 -2.46 6.18 2.66
CA SER A 181 -2.40 7.45 1.91
C SER A 181 -3.21 8.56 2.59
N PRO A 182 -2.59 9.71 2.93
CA PRO A 182 -3.30 10.90 3.39
C PRO A 182 -4.45 11.39 2.49
N LYS A 183 -4.28 11.46 1.16
CA LYS A 183 -5.37 11.93 0.27
C LYS A 183 -6.52 10.95 0.22
N ALA A 184 -6.24 9.65 0.13
CA ALA A 184 -7.24 8.61 0.19
C ALA A 184 -8.05 8.65 1.50
N ARG A 185 -7.36 8.82 2.63
CA ARG A 185 -8.01 9.00 3.95
C ARG A 185 -8.91 10.23 3.97
N ARG A 186 -8.47 11.35 3.38
CA ARG A 186 -9.26 12.58 3.31
C ARG A 186 -10.56 12.38 2.51
N ILE A 187 -10.48 11.72 1.35
CA ILE A 187 -11.66 11.43 0.52
C ILE A 187 -12.71 10.64 1.31
N VAL A 188 -12.29 9.59 2.03
CA VAL A 188 -13.22 8.79 2.86
C VAL A 188 -13.73 9.58 4.06
N ARG A 189 -12.86 10.36 4.72
CA ARG A 189 -13.23 11.22 5.85
C ARG A 189 -14.33 12.19 5.47
N ASP A 190 -14.18 12.88 4.34
CA ASP A 190 -15.13 13.91 3.90
C ASP A 190 -16.53 13.30 3.71
N GLN A 191 -16.62 12.06 3.19
CA GLN A 191 -17.90 11.35 3.07
C GLN A 191 -18.49 10.93 4.44
N VAL A 192 -17.66 10.39 5.33
CA VAL A 192 -18.12 10.02 6.69
C VAL A 192 -18.62 11.25 7.44
N VAL A 193 -17.90 12.37 7.37
CA VAL A 193 -18.31 13.65 7.98
C VAL A 193 -19.62 14.16 7.39
N ALA A 194 -19.85 13.99 6.09
CA ALA A 194 -21.10 14.36 5.45
C ALA A 194 -22.30 13.58 6.03
N HIS A 195 -22.14 12.30 6.39
CA HIS A 195 -23.17 11.55 7.11
C HIS A 195 -23.38 12.06 8.54
N LEU A 196 -22.30 12.26 9.30
CA LEU A 196 -22.37 12.71 10.70
C LEU A 196 -23.05 14.07 10.85
N ARG A 197 -22.95 14.93 9.82
CA ARG A 197 -23.62 16.25 9.79
C ARG A 197 -25.11 16.19 9.49
N GLN A 198 -25.67 15.02 9.16
CA GLN A 198 -27.10 14.91 8.94
C GLN A 198 -27.87 15.11 10.25
N PRO A 199 -29.01 15.82 10.22
CA PRO A 199 -29.83 15.98 11.42
C PRO A 199 -30.36 14.61 11.88
N ASN A 200 -30.32 14.39 13.19
CA ASN A 200 -30.74 13.16 13.86
C ASN A 200 -30.04 11.90 13.31
N PHE A 201 -28.73 12.02 13.00
CA PHE A 201 -27.94 10.92 12.45
C PHE A 201 -28.04 9.64 13.30
N ASP A 202 -27.83 9.71 14.61
CA ASP A 202 -27.86 8.55 15.50
C ASP A 202 -29.21 7.82 15.46
N ALA A 203 -30.32 8.59 15.45
CA ALA A 203 -31.66 8.03 15.34
C ALA A 203 -31.89 7.31 14.00
N LYS A 204 -31.38 7.88 12.90
CA LYS A 204 -31.43 7.26 11.57
C LYS A 204 -30.50 6.05 11.43
N LEU A 205 -29.36 6.07 12.13
CA LEU A 205 -28.41 4.96 12.12
C LEU A 205 -29.02 3.71 12.74
N VAL A 206 -29.84 3.87 13.78
CA VAL A 206 -30.49 2.75 14.49
C VAL A 206 -31.93 2.49 14.03
N GLU A 207 -32.35 3.12 12.93
CA GLU A 207 -33.68 2.91 12.36
C GLU A 207 -33.89 1.44 11.99
N GLY A 208 -35.09 0.92 12.29
CA GLY A 208 -35.44 -0.49 12.07
C GLY A 208 -34.78 -1.49 13.03
N VAL A 209 -34.10 -1.04 14.08
CA VAL A 209 -33.62 -1.92 15.17
C VAL A 209 -34.71 -2.08 16.24
N ALA A 210 -34.99 -3.33 16.62
CA ALA A 210 -36.14 -3.70 17.44
C ALA A 210 -35.99 -3.32 18.91
N THR A 211 -34.82 -3.57 19.50
CA THR A 211 -34.61 -3.38 20.94
C THR A 211 -33.67 -2.22 21.26
N GLU A 212 -33.89 -1.55 22.39
CA GLU A 212 -33.02 -0.46 22.85
C GLU A 212 -31.58 -0.94 23.11
N ALA A 213 -31.42 -2.18 23.58
CA ALA A 213 -30.12 -2.79 23.79
C ALA A 213 -29.32 -2.93 22.48
N GLU A 214 -29.97 -3.36 21.39
CA GLU A 214 -29.33 -3.45 20.07
C GLU A 214 -29.03 -2.07 19.48
N ARG A 215 -29.91 -1.07 19.69
CA ARG A 215 -29.66 0.32 19.27
C ARG A 215 -28.39 0.86 19.90
N ALA A 216 -28.26 0.71 21.22
CA ALA A 216 -27.05 1.09 21.96
C ALA A 216 -25.81 0.31 21.48
N ALA A 217 -25.94 -0.97 21.13
CA ALA A 217 -24.82 -1.76 20.60
C ALA A 217 -24.35 -1.28 19.22
N VAL A 218 -25.27 -0.94 18.32
CA VAL A 218 -24.95 -0.38 16.99
C VAL A 218 -24.22 0.94 17.11
N LEU A 219 -24.73 1.86 17.95
CA LEU A 219 -24.10 3.16 18.18
C LEU A 219 -22.69 3.01 18.74
N ARG A 220 -22.51 2.19 19.79
CA ARG A 220 -21.17 1.90 20.35
C ARG A 220 -20.22 1.37 19.29
N THR A 221 -20.62 0.34 18.55
CA THR A 221 -19.79 -0.25 17.49
C THR A 221 -19.38 0.80 16.45
N PHE A 222 -20.31 1.67 16.05
CA PHE A 222 -20.03 2.73 15.09
C PHE A 222 -19.02 3.76 15.65
N HIS A 223 -19.18 4.19 16.90
CA HIS A 223 -18.23 5.10 17.55
C HIS A 223 -16.86 4.48 17.78
N ASP A 224 -16.79 3.19 18.16
CA ASP A 224 -15.52 2.46 18.28
C ASP A 224 -14.77 2.43 16.95
N LEU A 225 -15.48 2.20 15.85
CA LEU A 225 -14.91 2.24 14.50
C LEU A 225 -14.46 3.65 14.10
N LEU A 226 -15.19 4.71 14.49
CA LEU A 226 -14.77 6.10 14.24
C LEU A 226 -13.47 6.45 14.99
N GLN A 227 -13.35 6.00 16.24
CA GLN A 227 -12.13 6.17 17.03
C GLN A 227 -10.97 5.40 16.40
N GLN A 228 -11.19 4.15 15.99
CA GLN A 228 -10.18 3.33 15.31
C GLN A 228 -9.70 3.95 14.00
N ALA A 229 -10.61 4.54 13.21
CA ALA A 229 -10.29 5.23 11.97
C ALA A 229 -9.49 6.54 12.17
N ARG A 230 -9.33 7.01 13.42
CA ARG A 230 -8.69 8.30 13.77
C ARG A 230 -9.31 9.49 13.03
N PHE A 231 -10.63 9.51 12.93
CA PHE A 231 -11.37 10.67 12.41
C PHE A 231 -11.74 11.69 13.48
N VAL A 232 -11.57 11.33 14.75
CA VAL A 232 -11.81 12.17 15.91
C VAL A 232 -10.46 12.37 16.61
N GLU A 233 -9.76 13.44 16.25
CA GLU A 233 -8.66 14.06 17.02
C GLU A 233 -8.99 15.55 17.17
#